data_AF-A0A532C2R2-F1
#
_entry.id   AF-A0A532C2R2-F1
#
_cell.length_a   1.000
_cell.length_b   1.000
_cell.length_c   1.000
_cell.angle_alpha   90.00
_cell.angle_beta   90.00
_cell.angle_gamma   90.00
#
_symmetry.space_group_name_H-M   'P 1'
#
loop_
_entity.id
_entity.type
_entity.pdbx_description
1 polymer ?
#
loop_
_entity_poly.entity_id
_entity_poly.type
_entity_poly.pdbx_seq_one_letter_code
_entity_poly.pdbx_strand_id
1 'polypeptide(L)'
;ALLVSGLFTWSYYDNRNAITAQASQFEALQTPLTSAAANPASLEQPAIDSALSAMDEVANARTPPPGAAQDLLGPSASAELVRAQTDTYDHALRNVLEPHMVALLEATMWRQIRDPDFMLGALKTYRMMTGLSQMDPDFAQDWWVNRLPEFAAAAPFPTADAEEHQLAAIRRMAVDASYIAPDQALVAEALKTVCTISLPARAYKQLLADPAVAALKEWIPANFAGPNGAKVFARRSDKTLRVGISGAFTYAGFHDAILDRVEDVAAQAALDRAVFAGGCSENSETSVSALSEDILKLYYDDYIAQWDSFLRDMRLAPLTDLNVASENLKDLSSADSALKRLVTAVVQETELTRSDEAPA
;
A
#
# COMPACT_ATOMS: atom_id res chain seq x y z
N ALA A 1 -1.83 -63.93 -8.20
CA ALA A 1 -1.86 -64.00 -6.72
C ALA A 1 -0.51 -63.64 -6.12
N LEU A 2 0.53 -64.49 -6.25
CA LEU A 2 1.85 -64.25 -5.62
C LEU A 2 2.54 -62.93 -6.05
N LEU A 3 2.50 -62.55 -7.32
CA LEU A 3 3.05 -61.28 -7.80
C LEU A 3 2.32 -60.05 -7.22
N VAL A 4 0.99 -60.13 -7.12
CA VAL A 4 0.16 -59.05 -6.54
C VAL A 4 0.41 -58.92 -5.04
N SER A 5 0.58 -60.04 -4.33
CA SER A 5 0.96 -60.05 -2.90
C SER A 5 2.39 -59.54 -2.67
N GLY A 6 3.34 -59.83 -3.58
CA GLY A 6 4.70 -59.29 -3.53
C GLY A 6 4.75 -57.78 -3.77
N LEU A 7 4.02 -57.28 -4.77
CA LEU A 7 3.92 -55.85 -5.07
C LEU A 7 3.22 -55.08 -3.94
N PHE A 8 2.16 -55.64 -3.36
CA PHE A 8 1.48 -55.07 -2.20
C PHE A 8 2.38 -54.99 -0.96
N THR A 9 3.17 -56.04 -0.69
CA THR A 9 4.08 -56.04 0.46
C THR A 9 5.24 -55.06 0.28
N TRP A 10 5.81 -54.95 -0.93
CA TRP A 10 6.81 -53.91 -1.23
C TRP A 10 6.24 -52.51 -1.13
N SER A 11 5.09 -52.25 -1.74
CA SER A 11 4.38 -50.97 -1.61
C SER A 11 4.13 -50.61 -0.13
N TYR A 12 3.72 -51.57 0.69
CA TYR A 12 3.53 -51.35 2.12
C TYR A 12 4.83 -50.98 2.86
N TYR A 13 5.94 -51.65 2.57
CA TYR A 13 7.23 -51.33 3.20
C TYR A 13 7.79 -49.98 2.72
N ASP A 14 7.66 -49.65 1.44
CA ASP A 14 8.12 -48.38 0.87
C ASP A 14 7.35 -47.20 1.50
N ASN A 15 6.02 -47.32 1.62
CA ASN A 15 5.19 -46.31 2.31
C ASN A 15 5.49 -46.22 3.81
N ARG A 16 5.73 -47.34 4.50
CA ARG A 16 6.13 -47.34 5.93
C ARG A 16 7.49 -46.68 6.14
N ASN A 17 8.45 -46.93 5.25
CA ASN A 17 9.77 -46.32 5.30
C ASN A 17 9.68 -44.80 5.06
N ALA A 18 8.85 -44.37 4.12
CA ALA A 18 8.61 -42.95 3.87
C ALA A 18 7.99 -42.25 5.09
N ILE A 19 7.01 -42.86 5.77
CA ILE A 19 6.45 -42.33 7.02
C ILE A 19 7.52 -42.25 8.12
N THR A 20 8.36 -43.28 8.25
CA THR A 20 9.42 -43.30 9.27
C THR A 20 10.49 -42.23 9.00
N ALA A 21 10.85 -42.04 7.73
CA ALA A 21 11.75 -40.97 7.30
C ALA A 21 11.15 -39.58 7.60
N GLN A 22 9.87 -39.37 7.30
CA GLN A 22 9.18 -38.12 7.63
C GLN A 22 9.14 -37.85 9.13
N ALA A 23 8.88 -38.88 9.95
CA ALA A 23 8.91 -38.75 11.40
C ALA A 23 10.31 -38.34 11.91
N SER A 24 11.38 -38.91 11.34
CA SER A 24 12.76 -38.54 11.70
C SER A 24 13.11 -37.10 11.30
N GLN A 25 12.59 -36.61 10.16
CA GLN A 25 12.73 -35.21 9.74
C GLN A 25 12.06 -34.28 10.76
N PHE A 26 10.85 -34.61 11.23
CA PHE A 26 10.16 -33.83 12.24
C PHE A 26 10.83 -33.87 13.61
N GLU A 27 11.43 -34.99 13.99
CA GLU A 27 12.23 -35.06 15.22
C GLU A 27 13.46 -34.13 15.14
N ALA A 28 14.09 -34.04 13.97
CA ALA A 28 15.21 -33.13 13.74
C ALA A 28 14.81 -31.64 13.87
N LEU A 29 13.55 -31.28 13.58
CA LEU A 29 13.02 -29.92 13.75
C LEU A 29 12.98 -29.45 15.21
N GLN A 30 13.08 -30.36 16.18
CA GLN A 30 13.07 -29.97 17.59
C GLN A 30 14.20 -28.97 17.92
N THR A 31 15.38 -29.13 17.31
CA THR A 31 16.53 -28.24 17.54
C THR A 31 16.30 -26.82 17.00
N PRO A 32 15.99 -26.60 15.70
CA PRO A 32 15.75 -25.25 15.18
C PRO A 32 14.53 -24.58 15.83
N LEU A 33 13.45 -25.32 16.10
CA LEU A 33 12.27 -24.76 16.77
C LEU A 33 12.57 -24.35 18.23
N THR A 34 13.37 -25.13 18.96
CA THR A 34 13.80 -24.75 20.32
C THR A 34 14.73 -23.54 20.29
N SER A 35 15.59 -23.43 19.27
CA SER A 35 16.45 -22.26 19.08
C SER A 35 15.66 -20.99 18.77
N ALA A 36 14.61 -21.08 17.94
CA ALA A 36 13.70 -19.97 17.70
C ALA A 36 12.92 -19.59 18.97
N ALA A 37 12.44 -20.59 19.73
CA ALA A 37 11.77 -20.35 21.00
C ALA A 37 12.67 -19.71 22.08
N ALA A 38 13.99 -19.95 22.01
CA ALA A 38 14.97 -19.34 22.91
C ALA A 38 15.20 -17.84 22.62
N ASN A 39 14.80 -17.35 21.45
CA ASN A 39 14.80 -15.94 21.07
C ASN A 39 13.36 -15.45 20.95
N PRO A 40 12.62 -15.28 22.07
CA PRO A 40 11.23 -14.89 21.99
C PRO A 40 11.07 -13.53 21.32
N ALA A 41 10.02 -13.40 20.52
CA ALA A 41 9.63 -12.16 19.88
C ALA A 41 9.53 -11.02 20.92
N SER A 42 10.32 -9.97 20.73
CA SER A 42 10.38 -8.81 21.63
C SER A 42 10.58 -7.51 20.87
N LEU A 43 10.17 -6.39 21.48
CA LEU A 43 10.34 -5.05 20.88
C LEU A 43 11.81 -4.66 20.69
N GLU A 44 12.69 -5.14 21.57
CA GLU A 44 14.13 -4.82 21.56
C GLU A 44 14.89 -5.67 20.54
N GLN A 45 14.43 -6.90 20.31
CA GLN A 45 14.98 -7.84 19.32
C GLN A 45 13.83 -8.58 18.65
N PRO A 46 13.31 -8.06 17.52
CA PRO A 46 12.28 -8.74 16.75
C PRO A 46 12.71 -10.13 16.24
N ALA A 47 14.02 -10.34 16.11
CA ALA A 47 14.69 -11.63 15.84
C ALA A 47 14.05 -12.48 14.71
N ILE A 48 13.44 -11.83 13.72
CA ILE A 48 12.68 -12.48 12.64
C ILE A 48 13.54 -13.47 11.85
N ASP A 49 14.84 -13.21 11.72
CA ASP A 49 15.81 -14.09 11.05
C ASP A 49 15.82 -15.50 11.63
N SER A 50 15.71 -15.64 12.96
CA SER A 50 15.71 -16.95 13.63
C SER A 50 14.42 -17.73 13.38
N ALA A 51 13.29 -17.02 13.33
CA ALA A 51 11.99 -17.59 12.97
C ALA A 51 11.97 -18.01 11.50
N LEU A 52 12.50 -17.17 10.60
CA LEU A 52 12.60 -17.46 9.17
C LEU A 52 13.51 -18.65 8.90
N SER A 53 14.68 -18.73 9.55
CA SER A 53 15.55 -19.90 9.44
C SER A 53 14.85 -21.18 9.93
N ALA A 54 14.05 -21.11 11.00
CA ALA A 54 13.25 -22.25 11.44
C ALA A 54 12.15 -22.62 10.43
N MET A 55 11.55 -21.64 9.75
CA MET A 55 10.60 -21.88 8.67
C MET A 55 11.24 -22.57 7.46
N ASP A 56 12.45 -22.15 7.08
CA ASP A 56 13.21 -22.79 6.00
C ASP A 56 13.46 -24.27 6.33
N GLU A 57 13.85 -24.59 7.58
CA GLU A 57 14.05 -25.98 8.03
C GLU A 57 12.74 -26.79 7.99
N VAL A 58 11.63 -26.23 8.47
CA VAL A 58 10.30 -26.88 8.42
C VAL A 58 9.85 -27.10 6.98
N ALA A 59 10.07 -26.12 6.10
CA ALA A 59 9.76 -26.23 4.69
C ALA A 59 10.61 -27.29 3.99
N ASN A 60 11.87 -27.48 4.40
CA ASN A 60 12.79 -28.47 3.83
C ASN A 60 12.65 -29.87 4.43
N ALA A 61 12.00 -30.03 5.58
CA ALA A 61 11.70 -31.31 6.25
C ALA A 61 10.63 -32.13 5.50
N ARG A 62 10.92 -32.50 4.25
CA ARG A 62 10.03 -33.20 3.31
C ARG A 62 10.60 -34.55 2.90
N THR A 63 9.80 -35.59 3.06
CA THR A 63 10.05 -36.89 2.46
C THR A 63 9.17 -37.04 1.21
N PRO A 64 9.75 -37.23 0.02
CA PRO A 64 8.94 -37.45 -1.18
C PRO A 64 8.14 -38.75 -1.04
N PRO A 65 6.87 -38.78 -1.48
CA PRO A 65 6.08 -40.00 -1.44
C PRO A 65 6.70 -41.06 -2.36
N PRO A 66 6.59 -42.36 -2.02
CA PRO A 66 6.98 -43.44 -2.93
C PRO A 66 6.25 -43.32 -4.27
N GLY A 67 6.99 -43.44 -5.38
CA GLY A 67 6.47 -43.19 -6.74
C GLY A 67 6.85 -44.27 -7.75
N ALA A 68 7.31 -45.44 -7.31
CA ALA A 68 7.69 -46.52 -8.20
C ALA A 68 6.45 -47.27 -8.73
N ALA A 69 6.60 -48.01 -9.84
CA ALA A 69 5.48 -48.73 -10.45
C ALA A 69 4.82 -49.74 -9.50
N GLN A 70 5.57 -50.30 -8.54
CA GLN A 70 5.02 -51.17 -7.51
C GLN A 70 4.13 -50.45 -6.49
N ASP A 71 4.31 -49.14 -6.29
CA ASP A 71 3.54 -48.32 -5.34
C ASP A 71 2.13 -47.97 -5.84
N LEU A 72 1.87 -48.21 -7.13
CA LEU A 72 0.55 -48.07 -7.75
C LEU A 72 -0.42 -49.19 -7.34
N LEU A 73 0.10 -50.28 -6.75
CA LEU A 73 -0.64 -51.47 -6.39
C LEU A 73 -0.61 -51.67 -4.85
N GLY A 74 -1.16 -50.72 -4.10
CA GLY A 74 -1.21 -50.76 -2.64
C GLY A 74 -1.77 -49.46 -2.02
N PRO A 75 -1.97 -49.40 -0.68
CA PRO A 75 -2.33 -48.17 0.00
C PRO A 75 -1.15 -47.19 -0.04
N SER A 76 -1.40 -45.97 -0.54
CA SER A 76 -0.42 -44.88 -0.56
C SER A 76 -0.47 -44.09 0.74
N ALA A 77 0.70 -43.70 1.26
CA ALA A 77 0.86 -42.75 2.37
C ALA A 77 1.01 -41.29 1.90
N SER A 78 0.87 -41.02 0.59
CA SER A 78 1.13 -39.69 0.02
C SER A 78 0.24 -38.61 0.61
N ALA A 79 -1.04 -38.90 0.85
CA ALA A 79 -1.98 -37.94 1.40
C ALA A 79 -1.64 -37.61 2.86
N GLU A 80 -1.27 -38.63 3.64
CA GLU A 80 -0.84 -38.49 5.03
C GLU A 80 0.47 -37.71 5.15
N LEU A 81 1.45 -37.98 4.28
CA LEU A 81 2.72 -37.26 4.25
C LEU A 81 2.51 -35.78 3.91
N VAL A 82 1.73 -35.48 2.87
CA VAL A 82 1.40 -34.09 2.48
C VAL A 82 0.66 -33.39 3.61
N ARG A 83 -0.36 -34.03 4.20
CA ARG A 83 -1.11 -33.46 5.31
C ARG A 83 -0.24 -33.18 6.53
N ALA A 84 0.59 -34.14 6.94
CA ALA A 84 1.47 -33.97 8.09
C ALA A 84 2.48 -32.83 7.87
N GLN A 85 2.96 -32.66 6.64
CA GLN A 85 3.77 -31.52 6.25
C GLN A 85 3.00 -30.20 6.35
N THR A 86 1.81 -30.11 5.76
CA THR A 86 1.00 -28.89 5.79
C THR A 86 0.67 -28.52 7.23
N ASP A 87 0.24 -29.47 8.04
CA ASP A 87 -0.08 -29.27 9.46
C ASP A 87 1.16 -28.77 10.24
N THR A 88 2.35 -29.35 9.99
CA THR A 88 3.59 -28.92 10.65
C THR A 88 4.01 -27.52 10.22
N TYR A 89 3.88 -27.20 8.94
CA TYR A 89 4.20 -25.88 8.39
C TYR A 89 3.24 -24.81 8.95
N ASP A 90 1.94 -25.05 8.95
CA ASP A 90 0.93 -24.13 9.51
C ASP A 90 1.14 -23.93 11.02
N HIS A 91 1.51 -24.99 11.74
CA HIS A 91 1.88 -24.88 13.16
C HIS A 91 3.14 -24.05 13.37
N ALA A 92 4.15 -24.17 12.51
CA ALA A 92 5.37 -23.37 12.58
C ALA A 92 5.08 -21.89 12.25
N LEU A 93 4.27 -21.62 11.22
CA LEU A 93 3.81 -20.26 10.91
C LEU A 93 3.17 -19.62 12.15
N ARG A 94 2.16 -20.31 12.72
CA ARG A 94 1.39 -19.82 13.87
C ARG A 94 2.21 -19.59 15.13
N ASN A 95 3.07 -20.54 15.49
CA ASN A 95 3.72 -20.53 16.81
C ASN A 95 5.13 -19.94 16.78
N VAL A 96 5.76 -19.85 15.60
CA VAL A 96 7.13 -19.34 15.44
C VAL A 96 7.12 -18.05 14.66
N LEU A 97 6.64 -18.05 13.40
CA LEU A 97 6.81 -16.89 12.53
C LEU A 97 5.94 -15.70 12.94
N GLU A 98 4.66 -15.93 13.19
CA GLU A 98 3.71 -14.85 13.45
C GLU A 98 4.03 -13.99 14.67
N PRO A 99 4.45 -14.55 15.83
CA PRO A 99 4.92 -13.74 16.94
C PRO A 99 6.05 -12.78 16.57
N HIS A 100 7.00 -13.25 15.74
CA HIS A 100 8.12 -12.43 15.30
C HIS A 100 7.69 -11.37 14.29
N MET A 101 6.74 -11.68 13.41
CA MET A 101 6.14 -10.70 12.51
C MET A 101 5.42 -9.59 13.31
N VAL A 102 4.60 -9.96 14.29
CA VAL A 102 3.90 -8.99 15.15
C VAL A 102 4.92 -8.14 15.92
N ALA A 103 5.94 -8.73 16.54
CA ALA A 103 6.96 -7.96 17.26
C ALA A 103 7.80 -7.05 16.34
N LEU A 104 8.12 -7.48 15.11
CA LEU A 104 8.77 -6.63 14.11
C LEU A 104 7.90 -5.40 13.78
N LEU A 105 6.60 -5.62 13.59
CA LEU A 105 5.65 -4.55 13.33
C LEU A 105 5.55 -3.60 14.52
N GLU A 106 5.42 -4.13 15.75
CA GLU A 106 5.36 -3.30 16.97
C GLU A 106 6.63 -2.47 17.18
N ALA A 107 7.81 -3.08 17.02
CA ALA A 107 9.09 -2.38 17.13
C ALA A 107 9.20 -1.26 16.08
N THR A 108 8.73 -1.52 14.85
CA THR A 108 8.72 -0.53 13.77
C THR A 108 7.73 0.60 14.08
N MET A 109 6.53 0.27 14.56
CA MET A 109 5.52 1.25 14.97
C MET A 109 6.01 2.15 16.11
N TRP A 110 6.65 1.60 17.13
CA TRP A 110 7.24 2.41 18.21
C TRP A 110 8.32 3.37 17.70
N ARG A 111 9.17 2.94 16.76
CA ARG A 111 10.20 3.80 16.14
C ARG A 111 9.59 4.92 15.30
N GLN A 112 8.51 4.63 14.59
CA GLN A 112 7.82 5.56 13.71
C GLN A 112 6.57 6.16 14.36
N ILE A 113 6.49 6.18 15.69
CA ILE A 113 5.27 6.57 16.42
C ILE A 113 4.81 7.99 16.12
N ARG A 114 5.70 8.85 15.60
CA ARG A 114 5.41 10.25 15.26
C ARG A 114 5.13 10.47 13.77
N ASP A 115 5.20 9.44 12.94
CA ASP A 115 4.93 9.53 11.51
C ASP A 115 3.47 9.07 11.24
N PRO A 116 2.55 10.01 11.00
CA PRO A 116 1.14 9.65 10.77
C PRO A 116 0.89 8.96 9.43
N ASP A 117 1.71 9.22 8.42
CA ASP A 117 1.54 8.60 7.09
C ASP A 117 1.94 7.12 7.13
N PHE A 118 3.01 6.79 7.88
CA PHE A 118 3.35 5.39 8.17
C PHE A 118 2.32 4.73 9.10
N MET A 119 1.95 5.41 10.19
CA MET A 119 1.14 4.82 11.26
C MET A 119 -0.24 4.36 10.78
N LEU A 120 -0.82 5.02 9.76
CA LEU A 120 -2.12 4.64 9.22
C LEU A 120 -2.11 3.19 8.68
N GLY A 121 -1.17 2.88 7.79
CA GLY A 121 -1.05 1.55 7.21
C GLY A 121 -0.57 0.52 8.24
N ALA A 122 0.36 0.94 9.13
CA ALA A 122 0.89 0.07 10.17
C ALA A 122 -0.19 -0.34 11.17
N LEU A 123 -0.99 0.60 11.68
CA LEU A 123 -2.06 0.32 12.64
C LEU A 123 -3.19 -0.50 12.00
N LYS A 124 -3.54 -0.26 10.72
CA LYS A 124 -4.51 -1.10 10.00
C LYS A 124 -4.01 -2.54 9.91
N THR A 125 -2.78 -2.74 9.44
CA THR A 125 -2.15 -4.08 9.35
C THR A 125 -2.04 -4.75 10.72
N TYR A 126 -1.57 -4.03 11.74
CA TYR A 126 -1.45 -4.53 13.10
C TYR A 126 -2.79 -5.01 13.66
N ARG A 127 -3.85 -4.20 13.54
CA ARG A 127 -5.18 -4.57 14.03
C ARG A 127 -5.72 -5.82 13.34
N MET A 128 -5.43 -6.03 12.05
CA MET A 128 -5.81 -7.26 11.36
C MET A 128 -5.01 -8.47 11.88
N MET A 129 -3.69 -8.34 12.06
CA MET A 129 -2.83 -9.41 12.55
C MET A 129 -3.08 -9.79 14.02
N THR A 130 -3.61 -8.87 14.83
CA THR A 130 -3.96 -9.12 16.24
C THR A 130 -5.45 -9.37 16.46
N GLY A 131 -6.25 -9.53 15.41
CA GLY A 131 -7.68 -9.83 15.50
C GLY A 131 -8.56 -8.69 16.04
N LEU A 132 -8.05 -7.46 16.08
CA LEU A 132 -8.81 -6.26 16.44
C LEU A 132 -9.68 -5.74 15.26
N SER A 133 -9.42 -6.21 14.05
CA SER A 133 -10.18 -5.90 12.84
C SER A 133 -10.28 -7.12 11.93
N GLN A 134 -11.24 -7.11 11.01
CA GLN A 134 -11.36 -8.14 9.98
C GLN A 134 -10.14 -8.12 9.06
N MET A 135 -9.59 -9.29 8.76
CA MET A 135 -8.45 -9.43 7.86
C MET A 135 -8.85 -9.12 6.41
N ASP A 136 -8.18 -8.13 5.81
CA ASP A 136 -8.07 -7.92 4.37
C ASP A 136 -6.68 -8.43 3.93
N PRO A 137 -6.59 -9.65 3.37
CA PRO A 137 -5.31 -10.25 3.05
C PRO A 137 -4.60 -9.54 1.91
N ASP A 138 -5.32 -8.89 0.98
CA ASP A 138 -4.70 -8.23 -0.17
C ASP A 138 -4.02 -6.94 0.30
N PHE A 139 -4.71 -6.13 1.10
CA PHE A 139 -4.11 -4.95 1.71
C PHE A 139 -2.94 -5.31 2.64
N ALA A 140 -3.11 -6.32 3.50
CA ALA A 140 -2.07 -6.73 4.45
C ALA A 140 -0.80 -7.21 3.73
N GLN A 141 -0.95 -8.04 2.69
CA GLN A 141 0.19 -8.52 1.89
C GLN A 141 0.89 -7.39 1.13
N ASP A 142 0.13 -6.53 0.44
CA ASP A 142 0.68 -5.39 -0.30
C ASP A 142 1.44 -4.44 0.63
N TRP A 143 0.83 -4.03 1.73
CA TRP A 143 1.48 -3.13 2.69
C TRP A 143 2.71 -3.77 3.32
N TRP A 144 2.64 -5.05 3.68
CA TRP A 144 3.74 -5.78 4.28
C TRP A 144 4.96 -5.90 3.35
N VAL A 145 4.75 -6.14 2.06
CA VAL A 145 5.83 -6.28 1.08
C VAL A 145 6.34 -4.93 0.58
N ASN A 146 5.44 -3.99 0.29
CA ASN A 146 5.78 -2.77 -0.43
C ASN A 146 6.01 -1.55 0.47
N ARG A 147 5.45 -1.52 1.69
CA ARG A 147 5.54 -0.34 2.58
C ARG A 147 6.37 -0.58 3.82
N LEU A 148 6.23 -1.73 4.49
CA LEU A 148 7.00 -2.04 5.71
C LEU A 148 8.54 -1.90 5.51
N PRO A 149 9.16 -2.38 4.42
CA PRO A 149 10.62 -2.36 4.28
C PRO A 149 11.27 -0.97 4.28
N GLU A 150 10.52 0.08 3.89
CA GLU A 150 11.01 1.45 3.90
C GLU A 150 11.28 1.97 5.33
N PHE A 151 10.62 1.38 6.33
CA PHE A 151 10.63 1.86 7.72
C PHE A 151 11.13 0.82 8.73
N ALA A 152 11.18 -0.45 8.31
CA ALA A 152 11.33 -1.60 9.17
C ALA A 152 12.52 -1.49 10.13
N ALA A 153 12.31 -1.94 11.37
CA ALA A 153 13.35 -1.87 12.38
C ALA A 153 14.58 -2.75 12.05
N ALA A 154 14.35 -3.82 11.29
CA ALA A 154 15.30 -4.76 10.73
C ALA A 154 14.85 -5.14 9.32
N ALA A 155 15.73 -5.74 8.51
CA ALA A 155 15.36 -6.18 7.16
C ALA A 155 14.25 -7.25 7.24
N PRO A 156 13.05 -7.01 6.69
CA PRO A 156 11.94 -7.96 6.82
C PRO A 156 12.13 -9.22 5.97
N PHE A 157 12.88 -9.12 4.86
CA PHE A 157 13.08 -10.22 3.90
C PHE A 157 14.59 -10.51 3.69
N PRO A 158 15.28 -11.09 4.68
CA PRO A 158 16.72 -11.36 4.61
C PRO A 158 17.08 -12.56 3.73
N THR A 159 16.15 -13.50 3.51
CA THR A 159 16.33 -14.71 2.69
C THR A 159 15.40 -14.69 1.47
N ALA A 160 15.70 -15.53 0.47
CA ALA A 160 14.90 -15.61 -0.75
C ALA A 160 13.45 -16.06 -0.49
N ASP A 161 13.25 -16.95 0.48
CA ASP A 161 11.96 -17.55 0.79
C ASP A 161 11.23 -16.81 1.94
N ALA A 162 11.87 -15.80 2.54
CA ALA A 162 11.32 -15.05 3.67
C ALA A 162 9.98 -14.39 3.35
N GLU A 163 9.86 -13.82 2.14
CA GLU A 163 8.62 -13.21 1.67
C GLU A 163 7.52 -14.26 1.54
N GLU A 164 7.82 -15.43 0.96
CA GLU A 164 6.85 -16.52 0.80
C GLU A 164 6.31 -17.00 2.15
N HIS A 165 7.18 -17.21 3.13
CA HIS A 165 6.79 -17.64 4.47
C HIS A 165 5.90 -16.60 5.18
N GLN A 166 6.24 -15.31 5.07
CA GLN A 166 5.47 -14.24 5.70
C GLN A 166 4.11 -14.02 5.01
N LEU A 167 4.05 -14.10 3.69
CA LEU A 167 2.79 -14.06 2.95
C LEU A 167 1.91 -15.28 3.27
N ALA A 168 2.50 -16.46 3.46
CA ALA A 168 1.79 -17.65 3.92
C ALA A 168 1.19 -17.45 5.33
N ALA A 169 1.94 -16.85 6.26
CA ALA A 169 1.42 -16.50 7.59
C ALA A 169 0.23 -15.52 7.51
N ILE A 170 0.32 -14.46 6.68
CA ILE A 170 -0.79 -13.50 6.51
C ILE A 170 -2.04 -14.20 5.97
N ARG A 171 -1.90 -15.06 4.95
CA ARG A 171 -3.02 -15.86 4.40
C ARG A 171 -3.60 -16.81 5.45
N ARG A 172 -2.75 -17.41 6.29
CA ARG A 172 -3.19 -18.26 7.39
C ARG A 172 -4.06 -17.48 8.37
N MET A 173 -3.64 -16.28 8.77
CA MET A 173 -4.40 -15.43 9.70
C MET A 173 -5.80 -15.06 9.17
N ALA A 174 -5.99 -15.05 7.84
CA ALA A 174 -7.31 -14.84 7.24
C ALA A 174 -8.30 -16.02 7.45
N VAL A 175 -7.79 -17.23 7.69
CA VAL A 175 -8.61 -18.46 7.81
C VAL A 175 -8.70 -19.02 9.23
N ASP A 176 -7.66 -18.86 10.06
CA ASP A 176 -7.65 -19.28 11.46
C ASP A 176 -7.52 -18.06 12.37
N ALA A 177 -8.59 -17.78 13.12
CA ALA A 177 -8.76 -16.65 14.03
C ALA A 177 -8.01 -16.79 15.37
N SER A 178 -6.90 -17.52 15.37
CA SER A 178 -5.95 -17.54 16.48
C SER A 178 -4.97 -16.39 16.34
N TYR A 179 -5.19 -15.32 17.11
CA TYR A 179 -4.38 -14.12 17.07
C TYR A 179 -3.50 -13.94 18.31
N ILE A 180 -2.46 -13.15 18.13
CA ILE A 180 -1.56 -12.70 19.20
C ILE A 180 -2.22 -11.53 19.92
N ALA A 181 -2.09 -11.50 21.25
CA ALA A 181 -2.67 -10.43 22.06
C ALA A 181 -2.00 -9.09 21.71
N PRO A 182 -2.77 -8.04 21.38
CA PRO A 182 -2.22 -6.74 21.02
C PRO A 182 -1.67 -5.97 22.25
N ASP A 183 -0.59 -5.21 22.03
CA ASP A 183 -0.12 -4.16 22.92
C ASP A 183 -1.10 -2.96 22.90
N GLN A 184 -1.91 -2.88 23.96
CA GLN A 184 -2.90 -1.82 24.13
C GLN A 184 -2.27 -0.42 24.25
N ALA A 185 -1.05 -0.31 24.79
CA ALA A 185 -0.37 0.98 24.91
C ALA A 185 0.10 1.47 23.53
N LEU A 186 0.63 0.56 22.70
CA LEU A 186 0.98 0.86 21.32
C LEU A 186 -0.25 1.29 20.52
N VAL A 187 -1.36 0.52 20.60
CA VAL A 187 -2.60 0.88 19.90
C VAL A 187 -3.10 2.27 20.31
N ALA A 188 -3.09 2.58 21.61
CA ALA A 188 -3.53 3.88 22.11
C ALA A 188 -2.64 5.03 21.62
N GLU A 189 -1.31 4.85 21.58
CA GLU A 189 -0.39 5.88 21.11
C GLU A 189 -0.44 6.03 19.58
N ALA A 190 -0.48 4.93 18.85
CA ALA A 190 -0.66 4.89 17.39
C ALA A 190 -1.93 5.63 16.96
N LEU A 191 -3.03 5.42 17.70
CA LEU A 191 -4.28 6.14 17.45
C LEU A 191 -4.11 7.65 17.60
N LYS A 192 -3.44 8.15 18.65
CA LYS A 192 -3.19 9.60 18.81
C LYS A 192 -2.47 10.18 17.60
N THR A 193 -1.48 9.46 17.08
CA THR A 193 -0.72 9.88 15.89
C THR A 193 -1.59 9.86 14.64
N VAL A 194 -2.35 8.79 14.39
CA VAL A 194 -3.24 8.71 13.22
C VAL A 194 -4.31 9.80 13.26
N CYS A 195 -4.81 10.16 14.45
CA CYS A 195 -5.81 11.21 14.60
C CYS A 195 -5.26 12.63 14.34
N THR A 196 -3.95 12.81 14.13
CA THR A 196 -3.40 14.11 13.68
C THR A 196 -3.75 14.44 12.23
N ILE A 197 -4.07 13.42 11.41
CA ILE A 197 -4.59 13.61 10.06
C ILE A 197 -6.08 13.26 10.09
N SER A 198 -6.93 14.23 9.76
CA SER A 198 -8.38 14.03 9.73
C SER A 198 -8.80 12.97 8.69
N LEU A 199 -9.91 12.26 8.93
CA LEU A 199 -10.43 11.29 7.96
C LEU A 199 -10.61 11.88 6.54
N PRO A 200 -11.20 13.09 6.37
CA PRO A 200 -11.27 13.74 5.06
C PRO A 200 -9.91 13.97 4.41
N ALA A 201 -8.88 14.37 5.17
CA ALA A 201 -7.55 14.59 4.61
C ALA A 201 -6.89 13.30 4.11
N ARG A 202 -7.15 12.16 4.76
CA ARG A 202 -6.63 10.86 4.32
C ARG A 202 -7.35 10.37 3.06
N ALA A 203 -8.68 10.49 3.05
CA ALA A 203 -9.49 10.20 1.88
C ALA A 203 -9.10 11.11 0.69
N TYR A 204 -8.80 12.39 0.94
CA TYR A 204 -8.30 13.31 -0.07
C TYR A 204 -6.96 12.87 -0.67
N LYS A 205 -5.98 12.48 0.17
CA LYS A 205 -4.70 11.93 -0.33
C LYS A 205 -4.93 10.68 -1.19
N GLN A 206 -5.84 9.80 -0.78
CA GLN A 206 -6.19 8.60 -1.54
C GLN A 206 -6.85 8.95 -2.88
N LEU A 207 -7.75 9.93 -2.90
CA LEU A 207 -8.38 10.43 -4.12
C LEU A 207 -7.36 10.94 -5.14
N LEU A 208 -6.35 11.72 -4.70
CA LEU A 208 -5.29 12.18 -5.59
C LEU A 208 -4.34 11.07 -6.06
N ALA A 209 -4.18 10.02 -5.26
CA ALA A 209 -3.35 8.86 -5.60
C ALA A 209 -4.08 7.83 -6.48
N ASP A 210 -5.40 7.96 -6.66
CA ASP A 210 -6.18 7.09 -7.54
C ASP A 210 -5.57 7.11 -8.95
N PRO A 211 -5.27 5.97 -9.58
CA PRO A 211 -4.65 5.93 -10.90
C PRO A 211 -5.40 6.73 -11.98
N ALA A 212 -6.74 6.80 -11.90
CA ALA A 212 -7.55 7.58 -12.83
C ALA A 212 -7.35 9.09 -12.66
N VAL A 213 -7.03 9.55 -11.45
CA VAL A 213 -6.76 10.96 -11.14
C VAL A 213 -5.28 11.29 -11.35
N ALA A 214 -4.37 10.44 -10.86
CA ALA A 214 -2.93 10.63 -10.95
C ALA A 214 -2.39 10.57 -12.38
N ALA A 215 -3.06 9.83 -13.28
CA ALA A 215 -2.69 9.73 -14.69
C ALA A 215 -3.20 10.89 -15.56
N LEU A 216 -3.97 11.83 -15.00
CA LEU A 216 -4.49 12.98 -15.75
C LEU A 216 -3.34 13.83 -16.29
N LYS A 217 -3.44 14.17 -17.57
CA LYS A 217 -2.42 14.96 -18.26
C LYS A 217 -2.32 16.36 -17.65
N GLU A 218 -1.10 16.81 -17.39
CA GLU A 218 -0.84 18.16 -16.91
C GLU A 218 -1.35 19.24 -17.88
N TRP A 219 -1.87 20.32 -17.31
CA TRP A 219 -2.14 21.57 -18.02
C TRP A 219 -0.84 22.35 -18.19
N ILE A 220 -0.38 22.47 -19.43
CA ILE A 220 0.93 23.07 -19.75
C ILE A 220 0.74 24.50 -20.28
N PRO A 221 1.22 25.54 -19.58
CA PRO A 221 1.04 26.95 -19.97
C PRO A 221 1.51 27.27 -21.40
N ALA A 222 2.62 26.66 -21.83
CA ALA A 222 3.17 26.86 -23.17
C ALA A 222 2.21 26.48 -24.30
N ASN A 223 1.26 25.56 -24.06
CA ASN A 223 0.28 25.16 -25.07
C ASN A 223 -0.79 26.24 -25.30
N PHE A 224 -0.99 27.15 -24.34
CA PHE A 224 -2.04 28.16 -24.37
C PHE A 224 -1.52 29.57 -24.65
N ALA A 225 -0.24 29.84 -24.34
CA ALA A 225 0.37 31.16 -24.52
C ALA A 225 0.68 31.53 -26.00
N GLY A 226 0.44 30.61 -26.95
CA GLY A 226 0.67 30.85 -28.38
C GLY A 226 2.16 30.89 -28.78
N PRO A 227 2.46 31.12 -30.08
CA PRO A 227 3.83 31.02 -30.61
C PRO A 227 4.83 31.99 -29.96
N ASN A 228 4.37 33.16 -29.53
CA ASN A 228 5.20 34.18 -28.87
C ASN A 228 5.22 34.05 -27.34
N GLY A 229 4.42 33.15 -26.76
CA GLY A 229 4.26 33.04 -25.31
C GLY A 229 5.58 32.86 -24.54
N ALA A 230 6.49 32.03 -25.07
CA ALA A 230 7.81 31.81 -24.46
C ALA A 230 8.77 33.01 -24.56
N LYS A 231 8.49 33.99 -25.43
CA LYS A 231 9.25 35.24 -25.54
C LYS A 231 8.68 36.34 -24.63
N VAL A 232 7.37 36.32 -24.45
CA VAL A 232 6.62 37.35 -23.70
C VAL A 232 6.57 37.04 -22.20
N PHE A 233 6.56 35.75 -21.83
CA PHE A 233 6.45 35.32 -20.44
C PHE A 233 7.70 34.65 -19.91
N ALA A 234 7.94 34.85 -18.62
CA ALA A 234 8.88 34.12 -17.81
C ALA A 234 8.24 33.72 -16.47
N ARG A 235 8.87 32.80 -15.75
CA ARG A 235 8.52 32.47 -14.37
C ARG A 235 9.44 33.21 -13.40
N ARG A 236 8.95 33.56 -12.21
CA ARG A 236 9.77 34.11 -11.12
C ARG A 236 10.63 33.04 -10.47
N SER A 237 10.16 31.80 -10.47
CA SER A 237 10.85 30.60 -10.01
C SER A 237 11.87 30.04 -10.99
N ASP A 238 12.07 30.70 -12.14
CA ASP A 238 12.89 30.24 -13.28
C ASP A 238 12.47 28.88 -13.87
N LYS A 239 11.31 28.34 -13.48
CA LYS A 239 10.67 27.23 -14.18
C LYS A 239 10.37 27.59 -15.64
N THR A 240 10.41 26.60 -16.52
CA THR A 240 9.96 26.80 -17.91
C THR A 240 8.43 26.81 -17.97
N LEU A 241 7.85 27.40 -19.02
CA LEU A 241 6.41 27.31 -19.30
C LEU A 241 5.93 25.89 -19.65
N ARG A 242 6.84 24.91 -19.71
CA ARG A 242 6.51 23.50 -19.93
C ARG A 242 6.20 22.76 -18.63
N VAL A 243 6.56 23.33 -17.47
CA VAL A 243 6.16 22.79 -16.18
C VAL A 243 4.70 23.15 -15.95
N GLY A 244 3.84 22.14 -15.93
CA GLY A 244 2.40 22.32 -15.87
C GLY A 244 1.83 22.37 -14.46
N ILE A 245 0.50 22.48 -14.41
CA ILE A 245 -0.32 22.18 -13.24
C ILE A 245 -0.85 20.75 -13.43
N SER A 246 -0.90 19.96 -12.35
CA SER A 246 -1.46 18.60 -12.41
C SER A 246 -2.87 18.61 -13.02
N GLY A 247 -3.15 17.63 -13.89
CA GLY A 247 -4.44 17.50 -14.55
C GLY A 247 -5.62 17.39 -13.58
N ALA A 248 -5.36 16.92 -12.36
CA ALA A 248 -6.35 16.87 -11.28
C ALA A 248 -6.89 18.26 -10.89
N PHE A 249 -6.16 19.36 -11.16
CA PHE A 249 -6.58 20.73 -10.84
C PHE A 249 -6.94 21.54 -12.10
N THR A 250 -7.60 20.88 -13.04
CA THR A 250 -8.15 21.48 -14.26
C THR A 250 -9.67 21.37 -14.26
N TYR A 251 -10.36 22.11 -15.14
CA TYR A 251 -11.82 22.02 -15.26
C TYR A 251 -12.25 20.58 -15.59
N ALA A 252 -11.61 19.97 -16.60
CA ALA A 252 -11.89 18.59 -16.99
C ALA A 252 -11.52 17.60 -15.87
N GLY A 253 -10.39 17.78 -15.20
CA GLY A 253 -10.01 16.92 -14.08
C GLY A 253 -11.01 16.96 -12.92
N PHE A 254 -11.57 18.15 -12.63
CA PHE A 254 -12.61 18.29 -11.63
C PHE A 254 -13.88 17.53 -12.02
N HIS A 255 -14.44 17.83 -13.19
CA HIS A 255 -15.74 17.30 -13.62
C HIS A 255 -15.69 15.82 -14.01
N ASP A 256 -14.64 15.39 -14.71
CA ASP A 256 -14.58 14.07 -15.35
C ASP A 256 -13.84 13.02 -14.53
N ALA A 257 -13.21 13.40 -13.41
CA ALA A 257 -12.44 12.47 -12.59
C ALA A 257 -12.65 12.65 -11.09
N ILE A 258 -12.52 13.88 -10.57
CA ILE A 258 -12.66 14.13 -9.12
C ILE A 258 -14.10 13.89 -8.66
N LEU A 259 -15.09 14.45 -9.34
CA LEU A 259 -16.51 14.26 -8.98
C LEU A 259 -16.96 12.80 -9.15
N ASP A 260 -16.44 12.09 -10.14
CA ASP A 260 -16.74 10.66 -10.36
C ASP A 260 -16.19 9.75 -9.27
N ARG A 261 -15.11 10.14 -8.58
CA ARG A 261 -14.41 9.30 -7.59
C ARG A 261 -14.68 9.68 -6.14
N VAL A 262 -15.06 10.92 -5.86
CA VAL A 262 -15.11 11.44 -4.49
C VAL A 262 -16.09 10.66 -3.60
N GLU A 263 -17.25 10.27 -4.11
CA GLU A 263 -18.22 9.49 -3.34
C GLU A 263 -17.74 8.07 -3.03
N ASP A 264 -17.11 7.40 -4.01
CA ASP A 264 -16.54 6.07 -3.81
C ASP A 264 -15.43 6.09 -2.76
N VAL A 265 -14.52 7.06 -2.85
CA VAL A 265 -13.43 7.24 -1.89
C VAL A 265 -13.97 7.59 -0.50
N ALA A 266 -15.00 8.43 -0.41
CA ALA A 266 -15.67 8.73 0.85
C ALA A 266 -16.35 7.48 1.45
N ALA A 267 -17.00 6.66 0.63
CA ALA A 267 -17.63 5.42 1.08
C ALA A 267 -16.58 4.43 1.62
N GLN A 268 -15.46 4.26 0.94
CA GLN A 268 -14.35 3.42 1.41
C GLN A 268 -13.73 3.95 2.71
N ALA A 269 -13.48 5.26 2.79
CA ALA A 269 -12.97 5.89 4.00
C ALA A 269 -13.94 5.75 5.18
N ALA A 270 -15.25 5.78 4.93
CA ALA A 270 -16.27 5.55 5.95
C ALA A 270 -16.29 4.09 6.45
N LEU A 271 -16.02 3.11 5.59
CA LEU A 271 -15.87 1.69 5.99
C LEU A 271 -14.60 1.49 6.83
N ASP A 272 -13.48 2.06 6.38
CA ASP A 272 -12.18 1.98 7.05
C ASP A 272 -12.16 2.69 8.41
N ARG A 273 -13.15 3.55 8.69
CA ARG A 273 -13.30 4.19 10.00
C ARG A 273 -13.37 3.19 11.15
N ALA A 274 -14.00 2.03 10.96
CA ALA A 274 -14.09 1.00 12.00
C ALA A 274 -12.70 0.50 12.43
N VAL A 275 -11.75 0.47 11.49
CA VAL A 275 -10.35 0.10 11.72
C VAL A 275 -9.65 1.07 12.68
N PHE A 276 -10.10 2.32 12.81
CA PHE A 276 -9.50 3.32 13.70
C PHE A 276 -10.43 3.76 14.84
N ALA A 277 -11.50 2.98 15.09
CA ALA A 277 -12.43 3.25 16.18
C ALA A 277 -11.74 3.14 17.56
N GLY A 278 -12.14 4.01 18.49
CA GLY A 278 -11.67 4.04 19.88
C GLY A 278 -10.59 5.08 20.20
N GLY A 279 -10.08 5.83 19.21
CA GLY A 279 -9.02 6.83 19.42
C GLY A 279 -9.30 8.24 18.90
N CYS A 280 -10.02 8.38 17.78
CA CYS A 280 -10.35 9.68 17.20
C CYS A 280 -11.75 10.12 17.62
N SER A 281 -11.84 11.06 18.56
CA SER A 281 -13.11 11.63 19.04
C SER A 281 -13.93 12.34 17.95
N GLU A 282 -13.31 12.70 16.82
CA GLU A 282 -13.96 13.36 15.68
C GLU A 282 -14.63 12.39 14.70
N ASN A 283 -14.44 11.08 14.90
CA ASN A 283 -15.05 10.00 14.13
C ASN A 283 -16.59 9.97 14.11
N SER A 284 -17.31 10.40 15.13
CA SER A 284 -18.70 9.95 15.34
C SER A 284 -19.72 10.46 14.30
N GLU A 285 -20.06 9.59 13.34
CA GLU A 285 -21.28 9.60 12.50
C GLU A 285 -21.33 10.60 11.33
N THR A 286 -20.21 10.90 10.69
CA THR A 286 -20.24 11.60 9.40
C THR A 286 -20.82 10.69 8.31
N SER A 287 -21.89 11.12 7.65
CA SER A 287 -22.45 10.43 6.48
C SER A 287 -21.45 10.47 5.32
N VAL A 288 -21.56 9.52 4.37
CA VAL A 288 -20.70 9.52 3.16
C VAL A 288 -20.78 10.87 2.45
N SER A 289 -21.98 11.44 2.32
CA SER A 289 -22.19 12.76 1.72
C SER A 289 -21.45 13.88 2.46
N ALA A 290 -21.52 13.94 3.79
CA ALA A 290 -20.79 14.95 4.55
C ALA A 290 -19.27 14.77 4.44
N LEU A 291 -18.79 13.52 4.36
CA LEU A 291 -17.37 13.23 4.15
C LEU A 291 -16.92 13.64 2.74
N SER A 292 -17.74 13.39 1.70
CA SER A 292 -17.48 13.88 0.33
C SER A 292 -17.36 15.40 0.29
N GLU A 293 -18.24 16.13 0.98
CA GLU A 293 -18.16 17.59 1.08
C GLU A 293 -16.87 18.05 1.76
N ASP A 294 -16.44 17.39 2.83
CA ASP A 294 -15.19 17.72 3.52
C ASP A 294 -13.96 17.42 2.68
N ILE A 295 -13.97 16.34 1.88
CA ILE A 295 -12.92 16.05 0.90
C ILE A 295 -12.89 17.14 -0.18
N LEU A 296 -14.05 17.56 -0.69
CA LEU A 296 -14.14 18.62 -1.70
C LEU A 296 -13.64 19.97 -1.17
N LYS A 297 -13.87 20.31 0.10
CA LYS A 297 -13.30 21.53 0.71
C LYS A 297 -11.77 21.53 0.62
N LEU A 298 -11.13 20.42 1.01
CA LEU A 298 -9.67 20.28 0.90
C LEU A 298 -9.20 20.35 -0.55
N TYR A 299 -9.94 19.71 -1.47
CA TYR A 299 -9.66 19.79 -2.90
C TYR A 299 -9.74 21.23 -3.43
N TYR A 300 -10.76 22.01 -3.04
CA TYR A 300 -10.90 23.39 -3.48
C TYR A 300 -9.79 24.28 -2.93
N ASP A 301 -9.39 24.09 -1.67
CA ASP A 301 -8.28 24.83 -1.07
C ASP A 301 -6.98 24.60 -1.87
N ASP A 302 -6.68 23.34 -2.22
CA ASP A 302 -5.52 23.00 -3.05
C ASP A 302 -5.68 23.47 -4.50
N TYR A 303 -6.88 23.37 -5.09
CA TYR A 303 -7.18 23.90 -6.42
C TYR A 303 -6.83 25.39 -6.51
N ILE A 304 -7.32 26.17 -5.56
CA ILE A 304 -7.02 27.60 -5.44
C ILE A 304 -5.51 27.79 -5.27
N ALA A 305 -4.87 27.05 -4.36
CA ALA A 305 -3.44 27.19 -4.10
C ALA A 305 -2.56 26.92 -5.33
N GLN A 306 -2.90 25.91 -6.15
CA GLN A 306 -2.19 25.59 -7.39
C GLN A 306 -2.27 26.73 -8.40
N TRP A 307 -3.47 27.26 -8.64
CA TRP A 307 -3.67 28.36 -9.58
C TRP A 307 -3.10 29.69 -9.06
N ASP A 308 -3.24 29.99 -7.77
CA ASP A 308 -2.65 31.19 -7.15
C ASP A 308 -1.13 31.17 -7.24
N SER A 309 -0.52 30.02 -6.93
CA SER A 309 0.92 29.79 -7.06
C SER A 309 1.37 29.97 -8.51
N PHE A 310 0.63 29.39 -9.46
CA PHE A 310 0.89 29.57 -10.88
C PHE A 310 0.84 31.05 -11.29
N LEU A 311 -0.24 31.77 -10.96
CA LEU A 311 -0.43 33.16 -11.35
C LEU A 311 0.59 34.11 -10.72
N ARG A 312 0.94 33.91 -9.45
CA ARG A 312 1.95 34.71 -8.73
C ARG A 312 3.36 34.51 -9.28
N ASP A 313 3.63 33.35 -9.86
CA ASP A 313 4.91 32.97 -10.44
C ASP A 313 5.03 33.44 -11.91
N MET A 314 3.93 33.75 -12.60
CA MET A 314 3.97 34.34 -13.94
C MET A 314 4.44 35.79 -13.92
N ARG A 315 5.35 36.13 -14.83
CA ARG A 315 5.79 37.52 -15.10
C ARG A 315 6.03 37.73 -16.59
N LEU A 316 6.12 39.00 -16.99
CA LEU A 316 6.68 39.33 -18.30
C LEU A 316 8.17 38.97 -18.34
N ALA A 317 8.63 38.51 -19.50
CA ALA A 317 10.04 38.27 -19.74
C ALA A 317 10.84 39.59 -19.55
N PRO A 318 12.09 39.53 -19.06
CA PRO A 318 12.93 40.71 -18.90
C PRO A 318 13.07 41.49 -20.21
N LEU A 319 12.81 42.80 -20.15
CA LEU A 319 12.98 43.69 -21.29
C LEU A 319 14.43 44.16 -21.34
N THR A 320 15.27 43.41 -22.06
CA THR A 320 16.73 43.62 -22.07
C THR A 320 17.17 44.83 -22.90
N ASP A 321 16.40 45.17 -23.94
CA ASP A 321 16.66 46.30 -24.83
C ASP A 321 15.35 46.83 -25.45
N LEU A 322 15.46 47.94 -26.19
CA LEU A 322 14.31 48.61 -26.80
C LEU A 322 13.64 47.78 -27.90
N ASN A 323 14.38 46.95 -28.64
CA ASN A 323 13.81 46.11 -29.69
C ASN A 323 12.95 45.01 -29.06
N VAL A 324 13.48 44.32 -28.04
CA VAL A 324 12.74 43.31 -27.26
C VAL A 324 11.51 43.93 -26.59
N ALA A 325 11.65 45.12 -26.01
CA ALA A 325 10.52 45.85 -25.43
C ALA A 325 9.44 46.18 -26.47
N SER A 326 9.83 46.64 -27.66
CA SER A 326 8.90 46.96 -28.74
C SER A 326 8.18 45.72 -29.27
N GLU A 327 8.89 44.60 -29.46
CA GLU A 327 8.30 43.33 -29.89
C GLU A 327 7.31 42.77 -28.87
N ASN A 328 7.69 42.75 -27.59
CA ASN A 328 6.81 42.29 -26.52
C ASN A 328 5.55 43.16 -26.38
N LEU A 329 5.69 44.49 -26.42
CA LEU A 329 4.54 45.40 -26.38
C LEU A 329 3.63 45.25 -27.60
N LYS A 330 4.20 45.01 -28.78
CA LYS A 330 3.44 44.74 -30.01
C LYS A 330 2.63 43.45 -29.89
N ASP A 331 3.20 42.38 -29.34
CA ASP A 331 2.45 41.14 -29.10
C ASP A 331 1.31 41.36 -28.10
N LEU A 332 1.62 41.97 -26.95
CA LEU A 332 0.65 42.23 -25.88
C LEU A 332 -0.53 43.08 -26.33
N SER A 333 -0.33 44.01 -27.26
CA SER A 333 -1.36 44.90 -27.82
C SER A 333 -2.05 44.35 -29.08
N SER A 334 -1.61 43.21 -29.60
CA SER A 334 -2.18 42.62 -30.81
C SER A 334 -3.53 41.93 -30.55
N ALA A 335 -4.27 41.66 -31.63
CA ALA A 335 -5.50 40.90 -31.56
C ALA A 335 -5.30 39.44 -31.06
N ASP A 336 -4.13 38.85 -31.34
CA ASP A 336 -3.71 37.50 -30.89
C ASP A 336 -2.70 37.56 -29.73
N SER A 337 -2.94 38.48 -28.78
CA SER A 337 -2.08 38.73 -27.63
C SER A 337 -1.83 37.47 -26.80
N ALA A 338 -0.56 37.13 -26.55
CA ALA A 338 -0.20 35.98 -25.71
C ALA A 338 -0.78 36.08 -24.29
N LEU A 339 -0.91 37.31 -23.75
CA LEU A 339 -1.53 37.56 -22.46
C LEU A 339 -3.03 37.28 -22.48
N LYS A 340 -3.73 37.77 -23.51
CA LYS A 340 -5.16 37.49 -23.65
C LYS A 340 -5.42 35.98 -23.73
N ARG A 341 -4.66 35.27 -24.56
CA ARG A 341 -4.80 33.81 -24.72
C ARG A 341 -4.57 33.06 -23.40
N LEU A 342 -3.49 33.38 -22.70
CA LEU A 342 -3.16 32.72 -21.44
C LEU A 342 -4.21 33.00 -20.37
N VAL A 343 -4.64 34.27 -20.21
CA VAL A 343 -5.68 34.63 -19.25
C VAL A 343 -7.00 33.95 -19.59
N THR A 344 -7.41 33.92 -20.86
CA THR A 344 -8.62 33.21 -21.29
C THR A 344 -8.52 31.72 -20.95
N ALA A 345 -7.38 31.07 -21.19
CA ALA A 345 -7.19 29.67 -20.82
C ALA A 345 -7.27 29.45 -19.30
N VAL A 346 -6.66 30.33 -18.49
CA VAL A 346 -6.79 30.27 -17.02
C VAL A 346 -8.24 30.40 -16.59
N VAL A 347 -9.00 31.32 -17.19
CA VAL A 347 -10.44 31.49 -16.90
C VAL A 347 -11.23 30.23 -17.28
N GLN A 348 -10.87 29.58 -18.38
CA GLN A 348 -11.51 28.31 -18.78
C GLN A 348 -11.27 27.20 -17.76
N GLU A 349 -10.10 27.15 -17.14
CA GLU A 349 -9.82 26.16 -16.10
C GLU A 349 -10.41 26.54 -14.73
N THR A 350 -10.43 27.83 -14.37
CA THR A 350 -10.81 28.26 -13.00
C THR A 350 -12.31 28.48 -12.80
N GLU A 351 -13.09 28.60 -13.88
CA GLU A 351 -14.55 28.77 -13.82
C GLU A 351 -15.28 27.42 -13.71
N LEU A 352 -15.16 26.76 -12.55
CA LEU A 352 -15.74 25.42 -12.33
C LEU A 352 -17.27 25.35 -12.47
N THR A 353 -17.98 26.46 -12.25
CA THR A 353 -19.46 26.53 -12.30
C THR A 353 -20.02 26.84 -13.68
N ARG A 354 -19.17 26.93 -14.72
CA ARG A 354 -19.64 27.16 -16.09
C ARG A 354 -20.54 25.99 -16.51
N SER A 355 -21.74 26.29 -16.97
CA SER A 355 -22.59 25.35 -17.71
C SER A 355 -21.98 25.12 -19.10
N ASP A 356 -21.91 23.86 -19.57
CA ASP A 356 -21.35 23.44 -20.88
C ASP A 356 -21.89 24.18 -22.11
N GLU A 357 -22.90 25.02 -21.92
CA GLU A 357 -23.42 25.97 -22.90
C GLU A 357 -22.46 27.18 -23.02
N ALA A 358 -21.31 26.97 -23.64
CA ALA A 358 -20.44 28.07 -24.05
C ALA A 358 -21.11 28.87 -25.19
N PRO A 359 -21.13 30.22 -25.15
CA PRO A 359 -21.32 31.00 -26.36
C PRO A 359 -20.03 30.94 -27.21
N ALA A 360 -20.26 30.88 -28.52
CA ALA A 360 -19.29 30.74 -29.60
C ALA A 360 -18.18 31.80 -29.67
#